data_AF-A0A7S2EEA7-F1
#
_entry.id   AF-A0A7S2EEA7-F1
#
_cell.length_a   1.000
_cell.length_b   1.000
_cell.length_c   1.000
_cell.angle_alpha   90.00
_cell.angle_beta   90.00
_cell.angle_gamma   90.00
#
_symmetry.space_group_name_H-M   'P 1'
#
loop_
_entity.id
_entity.type
_entity.pdbx_description
1 polymer ?
#
loop_
_entity_poly.entity_id
_entity_poly.type
_entity_poly.pdbx_seq_one_letter_code
_entity_poly.pdbx_strand_id
1 'polypeptide(L)'
;MSAASRIGKSLVEPGKLAKVLNWKRSCSVMALEITGDKVGVAIAVQPYDNCVVLPVDSIALAENGQPNEVGQSAASRLEDLARRHNVGAVVVGWPLQPEGRPGKPCGKVIHTLERWVEKEEGSVLSKKRPFTLWDNRSVRSHEDGGQYSETLEKEQHMDEWGRCIAFSRTPSPYGVVTLSSRNVDQKQGPDSSERASGVLKSFLKEYWQQKQVFETPKHQNMKNALFDDDSFVESSAIL
;
A
#
# COMPACT_ATOMS: atom_id res chain seq x y z
N MET A 1 27.68 10.04 -14.01
CA MET A 1 26.22 9.94 -14.18
C MET A 1 25.72 8.89 -13.20
N SER A 2 25.03 9.28 -12.13
CA SER A 2 24.45 8.33 -11.17
C SER A 2 23.35 7.53 -11.89
N ALA A 3 23.52 6.22 -12.04
CA ALA A 3 22.47 5.37 -12.57
C ALA A 3 21.24 5.52 -11.67
N ALA A 4 20.11 5.98 -12.21
CA ALA A 4 18.87 6.02 -11.46
C ALA A 4 18.57 4.60 -10.95
N SER A 5 18.43 4.44 -9.62
CA SER A 5 18.14 3.12 -9.03
C SER A 5 16.93 2.52 -9.72
N ARG A 6 17.04 1.26 -10.15
CA ARG A 6 16.01 0.56 -10.94
C ARG A 6 14.65 0.57 -10.23
N ILE A 7 14.69 0.61 -8.90
CA ILE A 7 13.52 0.70 -8.03
C ILE A 7 12.63 1.91 -8.36
N GLY A 8 13.22 3.04 -8.73
CA GLY A 8 12.50 4.28 -9.03
C GLY A 8 11.62 4.19 -10.28
N LYS A 9 11.82 3.19 -11.15
CA LYS A 9 10.99 2.97 -12.34
C LYS A 9 9.68 2.23 -12.04
N SER A 10 9.64 1.49 -10.94
CA SER A 10 8.48 0.67 -10.53
C SER A 10 7.78 1.24 -9.29
N LEU A 11 8.46 2.11 -8.54
CA LEU A 11 7.89 2.81 -7.40
C LEU A 11 6.95 3.92 -7.87
N VAL A 12 5.72 3.92 -7.35
CA VAL A 12 4.70 4.94 -7.63
C VAL A 12 4.11 5.48 -6.33
N GLU A 13 3.57 6.69 -6.40
CA GLU A 13 2.81 7.27 -5.28
C GLU A 13 1.55 6.43 -4.97
N PRO A 14 1.14 6.31 -3.70
CA PRO A 14 -0.02 5.50 -3.31
C PRO A 14 -1.32 5.85 -4.07
N GLY A 15 -1.65 7.14 -4.18
CA GLY A 15 -2.83 7.59 -4.92
C GLY A 15 -2.76 7.31 -6.42
N LYS A 16 -1.56 7.32 -7.02
CA LYS A 16 -1.36 6.91 -8.42
C LYS A 16 -1.53 5.39 -8.56
N LEU A 17 -0.99 4.60 -7.62
CA LEU A 17 -1.19 3.14 -7.59
C LEU A 17 -2.68 2.79 -7.53
N ALA A 18 -3.45 3.44 -6.66
CA ALA A 18 -4.90 3.26 -6.54
C ALA A 18 -5.69 3.66 -7.80
N LYS A 19 -5.14 4.54 -8.64
CA LYS A 19 -5.71 4.88 -9.95
C LYS A 19 -5.37 3.83 -11.00
N VAL A 20 -4.13 3.33 -10.98
CA VAL A 20 -3.63 2.28 -11.91
C VAL A 20 -4.29 0.93 -11.65
N LEU A 21 -4.60 0.63 -10.39
CA LEU A 21 -5.55 -0.39 -9.99
C LEU A 21 -6.92 0.01 -10.55
N ASN A 22 -7.11 -0.27 -11.84
CA ASN A 22 -8.39 -0.15 -12.49
C ASN A 22 -9.28 -1.22 -11.85
N TRP A 23 -9.92 -0.86 -10.74
CA TRP A 23 -10.72 -1.74 -9.88
C TRP A 23 -11.86 -2.46 -10.63
N LYS A 24 -12.17 -2.03 -11.86
CA LYS A 24 -13.12 -2.65 -12.78
C LYS A 24 -12.57 -3.91 -13.46
N ARG A 25 -11.24 -4.12 -13.43
CA ARG A 25 -10.59 -5.35 -13.90
C ARG A 25 -10.35 -6.27 -12.70
N SER A 26 -10.46 -7.57 -12.92
CA SER A 26 -10.25 -8.65 -11.94
C SER A 26 -8.77 -8.78 -11.54
N CYS A 27 -8.19 -7.72 -10.98
CA CYS A 27 -6.81 -7.70 -10.48
C CYS A 27 -6.80 -7.69 -8.95
N SER A 28 -5.84 -8.41 -8.38
CA SER A 28 -5.61 -8.44 -6.93
C SER A 28 -4.53 -7.46 -6.54
N VAL A 29 -4.55 -7.03 -5.28
CA VAL A 29 -3.47 -6.25 -4.66
C VAL A 29 -2.76 -7.15 -3.66
N MET A 30 -1.43 -7.17 -3.71
CA MET A 30 -0.63 -7.90 -2.74
C MET A 30 0.06 -6.93 -1.81
N ALA A 31 0.02 -7.18 -0.50
CA ALA A 31 0.81 -6.47 0.47
C ALA A 31 1.99 -7.30 0.96
N LEU A 32 3.13 -6.65 1.16
CA LEU A 32 4.36 -7.23 1.67
C LEU A 32 4.80 -6.53 2.94
N GLU A 33 5.07 -7.30 3.99
CA GLU A 33 5.73 -6.82 5.21
C GLU A 33 7.10 -7.48 5.30
N ILE A 34 8.15 -6.73 4.97
CA ILE A 34 9.52 -7.24 4.96
C ILE A 34 10.13 -7.07 6.35
N THR A 35 10.45 -8.18 6.99
CA THR A 35 11.12 -8.23 8.28
C THR A 35 12.57 -8.69 8.12
N GLY A 36 13.28 -8.93 9.22
CA GLY A 36 14.70 -9.27 9.15
C GLY A 36 14.98 -10.60 8.44
N ASP A 37 14.13 -11.58 8.64
CA ASP A 37 14.33 -12.99 8.26
C ASP A 37 13.17 -13.55 7.42
N LYS A 38 12.04 -12.85 7.35
CA LYS A 38 10.86 -13.28 6.58
C LYS A 38 10.10 -12.13 5.93
N VAL A 39 9.31 -12.45 4.91
CA VAL A 39 8.35 -11.57 4.25
C VAL A 39 6.96 -12.07 4.61
N GLY A 40 6.19 -11.25 5.32
CA GLY A 40 4.76 -11.43 5.45
C GLY A 40 4.06 -11.08 4.15
N VAL A 41 3.06 -11.86 3.77
CA VAL A 41 2.32 -11.65 2.53
C VAL A 41 0.83 -11.63 2.83
N ALA A 42 0.10 -10.71 2.23
CA ALA A 42 -1.36 -10.71 2.22
C ALA A 42 -1.87 -10.34 0.83
N ILE A 43 -3.04 -10.86 0.46
CA ILE A 43 -3.63 -10.64 -0.86
C ILE A 43 -5.08 -10.19 -0.68
N ALA A 44 -5.44 -9.11 -1.36
CA ALA A 44 -6.81 -8.65 -1.50
C ALA A 44 -7.27 -8.98 -2.92
N VAL A 45 -8.18 -9.94 -3.04
CA VAL A 45 -8.78 -10.28 -4.32
C VAL A 45 -9.95 -9.33 -4.55
N GLN A 46 -9.90 -8.59 -5.66
CA GLN A 46 -11.02 -7.86 -6.24
C GLN A 46 -11.89 -7.10 -5.20
N PRO A 47 -11.49 -5.88 -4.81
CA PRO A 47 -12.04 -5.19 -3.64
C PRO A 47 -13.45 -4.61 -3.82
N TYR A 48 -14.44 -5.35 -4.32
CA TYR A 48 -15.85 -4.94 -4.23
C TYR A 48 -16.33 -5.01 -2.76
N ASP A 49 -17.58 -4.61 -2.49
CA ASP A 49 -18.19 -4.25 -1.18
C ASP A 49 -17.92 -5.15 0.05
N ASN A 50 -17.21 -6.27 -0.08
CA ASN A 50 -16.67 -7.06 1.01
C ASN A 50 -15.23 -7.51 0.72
N CYS A 51 -14.31 -6.57 0.49
CA CYS A 51 -12.93 -6.92 0.15
C CYS A 51 -12.32 -7.85 1.22
N VAL A 52 -12.11 -9.10 0.84
CA VAL A 52 -11.48 -10.09 1.73
C VAL A 52 -9.97 -9.99 1.57
N VAL A 53 -9.32 -9.62 2.66
CA VAL A 53 -7.86 -9.64 2.75
C VAL A 53 -7.44 -11.00 3.33
N LEU A 54 -6.75 -11.79 2.51
CA LEU A 54 -6.28 -13.12 2.84
C LEU A 54 -4.80 -13.06 3.22
N PRO A 55 -4.42 -13.28 4.49
CA PRO A 55 -3.02 -13.50 4.84
C PRO A 55 -2.54 -14.80 4.17
N VAL A 56 -1.31 -14.79 3.68
CA VAL A 56 -0.64 -15.93 3.05
C VAL A 56 0.57 -16.30 3.89
N ASP A 57 0.96 -17.57 3.94
CA ASP A 57 2.13 -18.02 4.70
C ASP A 57 3.37 -17.17 4.41
N SER A 58 4.06 -16.79 5.49
CA SER A 58 5.27 -15.99 5.39
C SER A 58 6.37 -16.72 4.61
N ILE A 59 7.19 -15.95 3.89
CA ILE A 59 8.28 -16.47 3.06
C ILE A 59 9.61 -16.12 3.72
N ALA A 60 10.43 -17.11 4.05
CA ALA A 60 11.76 -16.87 4.61
C ALA A 60 12.67 -16.14 3.61
N LEU A 61 13.44 -15.16 4.09
CA LEU A 61 14.47 -14.41 3.36
C LEU A 61 15.87 -15.00 3.54
N ALA A 62 16.06 -15.87 4.54
CA ALA A 62 17.32 -16.54 4.84
C ALA A 62 17.05 -18.00 5.23
N GLU A 63 17.53 -18.95 4.44
CA GLU A 63 17.77 -20.33 4.88
C GLU A 63 19.29 -20.50 4.90
N ASN A 64 19.85 -20.76 6.09
CA ASN A 64 21.21 -21.28 6.28
C ASN A 64 22.38 -20.47 5.67
N GLY A 65 22.48 -19.18 6.02
CA GLY A 65 23.76 -18.47 6.02
C GLY A 65 24.37 -18.07 4.67
N GLN A 66 23.72 -18.36 3.54
CA GLN A 66 24.17 -17.92 2.21
C GLN A 66 23.33 -16.75 1.67
N PRO A 67 23.83 -15.50 1.67
CA PRO A 67 23.03 -14.30 1.42
C PRO A 67 22.62 -14.06 -0.04
N ASN A 68 23.19 -14.78 -1.01
CA ASN A 68 23.00 -14.52 -2.45
C ASN A 68 21.96 -15.45 -3.12
N GLU A 69 21.84 -16.70 -2.68
CA GLU A 69 20.88 -17.64 -3.27
C GLU A 69 19.46 -17.45 -2.71
N VAL A 70 19.33 -17.06 -1.44
CA VAL A 70 18.03 -17.07 -0.76
C VAL A 70 17.09 -15.97 -1.24
N GLY A 71 17.63 -14.80 -1.60
CA GLY A 71 16.82 -13.71 -2.17
C GLY A 71 16.10 -14.11 -3.46
N GLN A 72 16.66 -15.07 -4.20
CA GLN A 72 16.07 -15.57 -5.44
C GLN A 72 14.90 -16.53 -5.17
N SER A 73 15.00 -17.39 -4.16
CA SER A 73 13.91 -18.30 -3.78
C SER A 73 12.66 -17.54 -3.33
N ALA A 74 12.85 -16.51 -2.49
CA ALA A 74 11.74 -15.66 -2.05
C ALA A 74 11.08 -14.91 -3.23
N ALA A 75 11.89 -14.36 -4.14
CA ALA A 75 11.39 -13.66 -5.32
C ALA A 75 10.55 -14.58 -6.23
N SER A 76 11.02 -15.81 -6.47
CA SER A 76 10.30 -16.79 -7.29
C SER A 76 8.97 -17.22 -6.64
N ARG A 77 8.96 -17.47 -5.32
CA ARG A 77 7.71 -17.78 -4.60
C ARG A 77 6.71 -16.62 -4.64
N LEU A 78 7.20 -15.38 -4.50
CA LEU A 78 6.38 -14.18 -4.62
C LEU A 78 5.84 -14.00 -6.05
N GLU A 79 6.65 -14.28 -7.07
CA GLU A 79 6.20 -14.28 -8.46
C GLU A 79 5.10 -15.32 -8.71
N ASP A 80 5.25 -16.54 -8.19
CA ASP A 80 4.24 -17.60 -8.29
C ASP A 80 2.93 -17.21 -7.61
N LEU A 81 2.98 -16.58 -6.44
CA LEU A 81 1.79 -16.03 -5.79
C LEU A 81 1.17 -14.91 -6.64
N ALA A 82 1.99 -13.98 -7.11
CA ALA A 82 1.52 -12.86 -7.90
C ALA A 82 0.88 -13.31 -9.22
N ARG A 83 1.39 -14.37 -9.85
CA ARG A 83 0.80 -15.01 -11.03
C ARG A 83 -0.50 -15.73 -10.70
N ARG A 84 -0.52 -16.58 -9.67
CA ARG A 84 -1.70 -17.37 -9.27
C ARG A 84 -2.89 -16.49 -8.88
N HIS A 85 -2.64 -15.37 -8.22
CA HIS A 85 -3.70 -14.47 -7.76
C HIS A 85 -3.96 -13.28 -8.69
N ASN A 86 -3.36 -13.25 -9.88
CA ASN A 86 -3.46 -12.14 -10.84
C ASN A 86 -3.19 -10.77 -10.18
N VAL A 87 -2.08 -10.67 -9.46
CA VAL A 87 -1.68 -9.45 -8.73
C VAL A 87 -1.26 -8.38 -9.73
N GLY A 88 -1.97 -7.25 -9.72
CA GLY A 88 -1.69 -6.10 -10.60
C GLY A 88 -0.81 -5.05 -9.94
N ALA A 89 -0.75 -5.00 -8.61
CA ALA A 89 0.01 -4.01 -7.86
C ALA A 89 0.49 -4.57 -6.52
N VAL A 90 1.56 -3.98 -6.00
CA VAL A 90 2.13 -4.36 -4.71
C VAL A 90 2.16 -3.18 -3.74
N VAL A 91 1.77 -3.39 -2.49
CA VAL A 91 1.87 -2.41 -1.41
C VAL A 91 2.90 -2.93 -0.41
N VAL A 92 3.96 -2.19 -0.17
CA VAL A 92 5.03 -2.63 0.73
C VAL A 92 4.96 -1.81 2.02
N GLY A 93 4.89 -2.50 3.16
CA GLY A 93 4.97 -1.86 4.47
C GLY A 93 6.26 -1.06 4.62
N TRP A 94 6.12 0.19 5.05
CA TRP A 94 7.22 1.13 5.23
C TRP A 94 7.45 1.38 6.73
N PRO A 95 8.46 0.73 7.33
CA PRO A 95 8.66 0.70 8.78
C PRO A 95 9.37 1.97 9.29
N LEU A 96 8.66 3.10 9.24
CA LEU A 96 9.13 4.36 9.80
C LEU A 96 9.24 4.30 11.32
N GLN A 97 10.20 5.04 11.87
CA GLN A 97 10.29 5.28 13.31
C GLN A 97 9.05 6.06 13.80
N PRO A 98 8.75 6.07 15.12
CA PRO A 98 7.63 6.84 15.66
C PRO A 98 7.62 8.32 15.21
N GLU A 99 8.79 8.91 15.03
CA GLU A 99 9.00 10.30 14.59
C GLU A 99 8.83 10.50 13.07
N GLY A 100 8.50 9.45 12.32
CA GLY A 100 8.34 9.48 10.86
C GLY A 100 9.64 9.45 10.09
N ARG A 101 10.75 9.16 10.75
CA ARG A 101 12.07 9.10 10.12
C ARG A 101 12.36 7.70 9.59
N PRO A 102 13.00 7.58 8.41
CA PRO A 102 13.49 6.29 7.95
C PRO A 102 14.64 5.82 8.83
N GLY A 103 14.59 4.56 9.25
CA GLY A 103 15.63 3.93 10.06
C GLY A 103 16.30 2.75 9.36
N LYS A 104 17.08 1.98 10.12
CA LYS A 104 17.66 0.69 9.68
C LYS A 104 16.63 -0.25 9.04
N PRO A 105 15.39 -0.38 9.57
CA PRO A 105 14.36 -1.21 8.93
C PRO A 105 14.01 -0.77 7.50
N CYS A 106 13.88 0.54 7.25
CA CYS A 106 13.62 1.08 5.91
C CYS A 106 14.74 0.71 4.91
N GLY A 107 16.00 0.81 5.33
CA GLY A 107 17.13 0.40 4.51
C GLY A 107 17.08 -1.08 4.11
N LYS A 108 16.65 -1.95 5.03
CA LYS A 108 16.45 -3.38 4.74
C LYS A 108 15.35 -3.62 3.71
N VAL A 109 14.24 -2.90 3.82
CA VAL A 109 13.15 -2.96 2.82
C VAL A 109 13.71 -2.62 1.45
N ILE A 110 14.32 -1.44 1.28
CA ILE A 110 14.85 -0.98 -0.01
C ILE A 110 15.85 -1.98 -0.58
N HIS A 111 16.83 -2.40 0.21
CA HIS A 111 17.84 -3.36 -0.23
C HIS A 111 17.23 -4.71 -0.67
N THR A 112 16.15 -5.16 -0.01
CA THR A 112 15.43 -6.38 -0.41
C THR A 112 14.66 -6.15 -1.71
N LEU A 113 14.00 -5.00 -1.87
CA LEU A 113 13.26 -4.67 -3.08
C LEU A 113 14.18 -4.50 -4.30
N GLU A 114 15.36 -3.89 -4.13
CA GLU A 114 16.34 -3.72 -5.21
C GLU A 114 16.76 -5.06 -5.80
N ARG A 115 17.02 -6.07 -4.95
CA ARG A 115 17.33 -7.45 -5.39
C ARG A 115 16.20 -8.09 -6.20
N TRP A 116 14.94 -7.76 -5.90
CA TRP A 116 13.80 -8.29 -6.65
C TRP A 116 13.59 -7.56 -7.98
N VAL A 117 13.89 -6.27 -8.05
CA VAL A 117 13.75 -5.46 -9.26
C VAL A 117 14.85 -5.78 -10.30
N GLU A 118 15.98 -6.35 -9.89
CA GLU A 118 17.09 -6.67 -10.80
C GLU A 118 16.75 -7.70 -11.89
N LYS A 119 15.77 -8.58 -11.66
CA LYS A 119 15.30 -9.58 -12.64
C LYS A 119 14.29 -8.92 -13.60
N GLU A 120 14.69 -8.58 -14.83
CA GLU A 120 13.78 -7.85 -15.74
C GLU A 120 12.61 -8.70 -16.27
N GLU A 121 12.78 -10.01 -16.42
CA GLU A 121 11.71 -10.91 -16.84
C GLU A 121 11.07 -11.61 -15.63
N GLY A 122 9.74 -11.58 -15.54
CA GLY A 122 8.99 -12.28 -14.49
C GLY A 122 8.95 -11.61 -13.13
N SER A 123 9.77 -10.58 -12.84
CA SER A 123 9.86 -10.03 -11.48
C SER A 123 8.52 -9.60 -10.89
N VAL A 124 8.37 -9.90 -9.59
CA VAL A 124 7.23 -9.49 -8.77
C VAL A 124 7.05 -7.97 -8.80
N LEU A 125 8.14 -7.22 -8.94
CA LEU A 125 8.16 -5.75 -9.04
C LEU A 125 8.63 -5.34 -10.43
N SER A 126 7.72 -4.81 -11.22
CA SER A 126 8.04 -4.38 -12.59
C SER A 126 7.16 -3.20 -13.00
N LYS A 127 7.41 -2.64 -14.18
CA LYS A 127 6.52 -1.62 -14.75
C LYS A 127 5.07 -2.12 -14.92
N LYS A 128 4.88 -3.44 -15.11
CA LYS A 128 3.56 -4.07 -15.22
C LYS A 128 2.90 -4.31 -13.85
N ARG A 129 3.72 -4.42 -12.79
CA ARG A 129 3.30 -4.57 -11.39
C ARG A 129 3.98 -3.49 -10.56
N PRO A 130 3.52 -2.23 -10.68
CA PRO A 130 4.08 -1.14 -9.90
C PRO A 130 3.83 -1.39 -8.42
N PHE A 131 4.63 -0.73 -7.59
CA PHE A 131 4.47 -0.85 -6.15
C PHE A 131 4.56 0.50 -5.46
N THR A 132 4.05 0.56 -4.24
CA THR A 132 4.15 1.73 -3.39
C THR A 132 4.66 1.36 -2.00
N LEU A 133 5.25 2.33 -1.30
CA LEU A 133 5.64 2.21 0.10
C LEU A 133 4.52 2.79 0.95
N TRP A 134 4.07 2.05 1.96
CA TRP A 134 2.91 2.39 2.76
C TRP A 134 3.22 2.42 4.25
N ASP A 135 2.95 3.55 4.89
CA ASP A 135 3.12 3.73 6.32
C ASP A 135 1.81 3.40 7.06
N ASN A 136 1.83 2.34 7.87
CA ASN A 136 0.65 1.86 8.58
C ASN A 136 0.43 2.56 9.94
N ARG A 137 1.20 3.61 10.26
CA ARG A 137 1.03 4.34 11.53
C ARG A 137 -0.25 5.15 11.60
N SER A 138 -0.75 5.66 10.47
CA SER A 138 -1.95 6.51 10.38
C SER A 138 -3.22 5.82 10.87
N VAL A 139 -3.33 4.49 10.71
CA VAL A 139 -4.55 3.75 11.08
C VAL A 139 -4.63 3.43 12.57
N ARG A 140 -3.49 3.33 13.26
CA ARG A 140 -3.46 2.99 14.69
C ARG A 140 -4.05 4.09 15.58
N SER A 141 -3.99 5.34 15.14
CA SER A 141 -4.46 6.48 15.93
C SER A 141 -5.98 6.58 16.04
N HIS A 142 -6.74 5.83 15.22
CA HIS A 142 -8.19 6.04 15.07
C HIS A 142 -9.07 4.95 15.69
N GLU A 143 -8.52 3.78 16.01
CA GLU A 143 -9.29 2.61 16.47
C GLU A 143 -9.16 2.37 17.98
N ASP A 144 -8.01 2.66 18.57
CA ASP A 144 -7.87 2.75 20.01
C ASP A 144 -8.27 4.16 20.44
N GLY A 145 -9.47 4.33 21.02
CA GLY A 145 -10.00 5.59 21.55
C GLY A 145 -9.17 6.22 22.69
N GLY A 146 -7.86 6.03 22.71
CA GLY A 146 -6.93 6.81 23.49
C GLY A 146 -7.00 8.26 23.01
N GLN A 147 -7.26 9.16 23.96
CA GLN A 147 -7.07 10.60 23.85
C GLN A 147 -5.60 10.90 23.49
N TYR A 148 -5.19 10.63 22.26
CA TYR A 148 -3.96 11.19 21.72
C TYR A 148 -4.24 12.66 21.41
N SER A 149 -3.94 13.45 22.43
CA SER A 149 -3.77 14.90 22.46
C SER A 149 -3.81 15.58 21.09
N GLU A 150 -4.89 16.32 20.85
CA GLU A 150 -5.14 17.32 19.80
C GLU A 150 -3.98 18.35 19.62
N THR A 151 -2.99 18.35 20.52
CA THR A 151 -1.77 19.15 20.38
C THR A 151 -0.80 18.63 19.31
N LEU A 152 -0.85 17.36 18.88
CA LEU A 152 0.10 16.87 17.86
C LEU A 152 -0.28 17.25 16.42
N GLU A 153 -1.57 17.45 16.14
CA GLU A 153 -2.02 17.88 14.80
C GLU A 153 -1.63 19.33 14.50
N LYS A 154 -1.46 20.17 15.53
CA LYS A 154 -0.97 21.55 15.37
C LYS A 154 0.52 21.66 15.01
N GLU A 155 1.31 20.62 15.21
CA GLU A 155 2.76 20.64 14.96
C GLU A 155 3.18 20.06 13.60
N GLN A 156 2.23 19.53 12.82
CA GLN A 156 2.48 19.02 11.46
C GLN A 156 2.25 20.06 10.36
N HIS A 157 2.18 21.35 10.69
CA HIS A 157 2.23 22.38 9.67
C HIS A 157 3.61 22.29 8.98
N MET A 158 3.62 21.74 7.77
CA MET A 158 4.71 21.93 6.84
C MET A 158 4.82 23.44 6.58
N ASP A 159 6.04 23.97 6.62
CA ASP A 159 6.26 25.34 6.20
C ASP A 159 5.91 25.51 4.71
N GLU A 160 5.91 26.75 4.23
CA GLU A 160 5.71 27.11 2.82
C GLU A 160 6.72 26.43 1.86
N TRP A 161 7.77 25.79 2.38
CA TRP A 161 8.78 25.03 1.64
C TRP A 161 8.62 23.51 1.79
N GLY A 162 7.53 23.03 2.40
CA GLY A 162 7.25 21.60 2.60
C GLY A 162 8.10 20.95 3.69
N ARG A 163 8.79 21.72 4.54
CA ARG A 163 9.63 21.22 5.62
C ARG A 163 8.81 21.17 6.90
N CYS A 164 8.81 20.02 7.56
CA CYS A 164 8.20 19.91 8.89
C CYS A 164 9.09 20.62 9.92
N ILE A 165 8.51 21.52 10.71
CA ILE A 165 9.24 22.26 11.77
C ILE A 165 9.82 21.31 12.83
N ALA A 166 9.31 20.09 12.93
CA ALA A 166 9.90 19.04 13.75
C ALA A 166 11.36 18.70 13.36
N PHE A 167 11.81 19.01 12.14
CA PHE A 167 13.18 18.77 11.69
C PHE A 167 14.20 19.79 12.21
N SER A 168 13.78 20.99 12.60
CA SER A 168 14.68 22.03 13.16
C SER A 168 14.80 21.96 14.68
N ARG A 169 13.99 21.12 15.35
CA ARG A 169 14.05 20.95 16.81
C ARG A 169 15.36 20.28 17.19
N THR A 170 16.22 21.06 17.85
CA THR A 170 17.38 20.51 18.56
C THR A 170 16.84 19.62 19.68
N PRO A 171 17.29 18.35 19.80
CA PRO A 171 16.89 17.52 20.92
C PRO A 171 17.20 18.25 22.23
N SER A 172 16.25 18.22 23.16
CA SER A 172 16.38 18.90 24.45
C SER A 172 17.72 18.52 25.10
N PRO A 173 18.55 19.48 25.53
CA PRO A 173 19.84 19.20 26.17
C PRO A 173 19.71 18.43 27.49
N TYR A 174 18.51 18.39 28.07
CA TYR A 174 18.17 17.64 29.28
C TYR A 174 17.39 16.35 28.99
N GLY A 175 17.03 16.10 27.73
CA GLY A 175 16.46 14.82 27.32
C GLY A 175 17.58 13.80 27.28
N VAL A 176 17.50 12.76 28.12
CA VAL A 176 18.36 11.58 28.00
C VAL A 176 18.20 11.06 26.58
N VAL A 177 19.19 11.33 25.72
CA VAL A 177 19.28 10.75 24.39
C VAL A 177 19.50 9.26 24.63
N THR A 178 18.39 8.54 24.70
CA THR A 178 18.41 7.10 24.83
C THR A 178 18.81 6.61 23.45
N LEU A 179 20.12 6.48 23.23
CA LEU A 179 20.67 5.75 22.10
C LEU A 179 20.17 4.31 22.26
N SER A 180 18.99 4.02 21.71
CA SER A 180 18.42 2.67 21.64
C SER A 180 19.27 1.84 20.70
N SER A 181 20.45 1.44 21.20
CA SER A 181 21.35 0.44 20.61
C SER A 181 20.84 -0.98 20.88
N ARG A 182 19.80 -1.12 21.70
CA ARG A 182 19.06 -2.37 21.78
C ARG A 182 18.10 -2.40 20.60
N ASN A 183 18.38 -3.30 19.66
CA ASN A 183 17.32 -3.89 18.83
C ASN A 183 16.23 -4.24 19.83
N VAL A 184 15.14 -3.47 19.87
CA VAL A 184 13.95 -3.87 20.59
C VAL A 184 13.63 -5.21 19.97
N ASP A 185 13.90 -6.29 20.72
CA ASP A 185 13.42 -7.60 20.39
C ASP A 185 11.95 -7.37 20.08
N GLN A 186 11.59 -7.50 18.80
CA GLN A 186 10.19 -7.51 18.38
C GLN A 186 9.63 -8.74 19.08
N LYS A 187 9.22 -8.57 20.35
CA LYS A 187 8.51 -9.57 21.14
C LYS A 187 7.46 -10.12 20.22
N GLN A 188 7.50 -11.44 19.99
CA GLN A 188 6.70 -12.20 19.03
C GLN A 188 5.37 -11.50 18.74
N GLY A 189 5.42 -10.60 17.76
CA GLY A 189 4.28 -9.79 17.39
C GLY A 189 3.30 -10.66 16.64
N PRO A 190 2.16 -10.09 16.22
CA PRO A 190 1.32 -10.75 15.23
C PRO A 190 2.19 -11.23 14.05
N ASP A 191 1.82 -12.38 13.49
CA ASP A 191 2.58 -12.97 12.39
C ASP A 191 2.84 -11.94 11.29
N SER A 192 3.97 -12.04 10.60
CA SER A 192 4.34 -11.08 9.55
C SER A 192 3.24 -10.96 8.49
N SER A 193 2.51 -12.04 8.22
CA SER A 193 1.39 -12.03 7.27
C SER A 193 0.16 -11.30 7.80
N GLU A 194 -0.09 -11.33 9.10
CA GLU A 194 -1.11 -10.49 9.75
C GLU A 194 -0.73 -9.00 9.68
N ARG A 195 0.56 -8.68 9.86
CA ARG A 195 1.05 -7.31 9.65
C ARG A 195 0.86 -6.84 8.21
N ALA A 196 1.18 -7.69 7.23
CA ALA A 196 0.93 -7.41 5.81
C ALA A 196 -0.58 -7.22 5.54
N SER A 197 -1.45 -8.01 6.18
CA SER A 197 -2.91 -7.83 6.12
C SER A 197 -3.33 -6.46 6.65
N GLY A 198 -2.76 -6.03 7.78
CA GLY A 198 -2.98 -4.69 8.34
C GLY A 198 -2.55 -3.56 7.39
N VAL A 199 -1.37 -3.68 6.77
CA VAL A 199 -0.88 -2.74 5.75
C VAL A 199 -1.88 -2.65 4.59
N LEU A 200 -2.36 -3.79 4.10
CA LEU A 200 -3.30 -3.83 2.98
C LEU A 200 -4.65 -3.23 3.33
N LYS A 201 -5.21 -3.60 4.49
CA LYS A 201 -6.48 -3.08 4.99
C LYS A 201 -6.42 -1.55 5.16
N SER A 202 -5.32 -1.04 5.71
CA SER A 202 -5.08 0.40 5.85
C SER A 202 -5.08 1.13 4.50
N PHE A 203 -4.29 0.63 3.54
CA PHE A 203 -4.22 1.20 2.20
C PHE A 203 -5.59 1.20 1.50
N LEU A 204 -6.31 0.07 1.59
CA LEU A 204 -7.65 -0.04 1.01
C LEU A 204 -8.63 0.90 1.70
N LYS A 205 -8.65 0.98 3.04
CA LYS A 205 -9.54 1.89 3.78
C LYS A 205 -9.40 3.34 3.29
N GLU A 206 -8.17 3.81 3.08
CA GLU A 206 -7.90 5.19 2.66
C GLU A 206 -8.30 5.47 1.20
N TYR A 207 -7.86 4.64 0.25
CA TYR A 207 -8.07 4.94 -1.18
C TYR A 207 -9.31 4.31 -1.81
N TRP A 208 -9.91 3.31 -1.17
CA TRP A 208 -11.15 2.70 -1.65
C TRP A 208 -12.35 3.60 -1.39
N GLN A 209 -12.49 4.08 -0.15
CA GLN A 209 -13.65 4.87 0.28
C GLN A 209 -13.78 6.17 -0.50
N GLN A 210 -12.65 6.79 -0.86
CA GLN A 210 -12.65 8.01 -1.68
C GLN A 210 -13.31 7.81 -3.04
N LYS A 211 -13.20 6.63 -3.68
CA LYS A 211 -13.74 6.41 -5.04
C LYS A 211 -15.25 6.17 -5.07
N GLN A 212 -15.83 5.49 -4.07
CA GLN A 212 -17.29 5.24 -4.06
C GLN A 212 -18.09 6.56 -3.99
N VAL A 213 -17.54 7.60 -3.37
CA VAL A 213 -18.19 8.92 -3.25
C VAL A 213 -18.24 9.68 -4.59
N PHE A 214 -17.28 9.46 -5.50
CA PHE A 214 -17.21 10.19 -6.78
C PHE A 214 -17.96 9.52 -7.94
N GLU A 215 -18.23 8.21 -7.87
CA GLU A 215 -18.97 7.49 -8.92
C GLU A 215 -20.50 7.51 -8.71
N THR A 216 -21.04 8.23 -7.70
CA THR A 216 -22.49 8.46 -7.64
C THR A 216 -22.95 9.15 -8.93
N PRO A 217 -23.90 8.57 -9.68
CA PRO A 217 -24.25 9.02 -11.02
C PRO A 217 -24.96 10.38 -10.97
N LYS A 218 -24.20 11.48 -11.05
CA LYS A 218 -24.75 12.84 -11.18
C LYS A 218 -25.43 13.09 -12.54
N HIS A 219 -25.58 12.09 -13.40
CA HIS A 219 -26.06 12.26 -14.78
C HIS A 219 -27.32 11.46 -15.15
N GLN A 220 -28.11 11.01 -14.18
CA GLN A 220 -29.39 10.34 -14.48
C GLN A 220 -30.62 11.27 -14.44
N ASN A 221 -30.44 12.59 -14.53
CA ASN A 221 -31.54 13.56 -14.40
C ASN A 221 -31.71 14.57 -15.56
N MET A 222 -31.28 14.25 -16.80
CA MET A 222 -31.55 15.11 -17.98
C MET A 222 -32.05 14.38 -19.24
N LYS A 223 -32.63 13.18 -19.12
CA LYS A 223 -33.26 12.51 -20.28
C LYS A 223 -34.77 12.25 -20.17
N ASN A 224 -35.41 12.62 -19.06
CA ASN A 224 -36.87 12.51 -18.91
C ASN A 224 -37.62 13.82 -19.25
N ALA A 225 -37.04 14.72 -20.05
CA ALA A 225 -37.67 16.00 -20.40
C ALA A 225 -37.87 16.19 -21.91
N LEU A 226 -37.81 15.13 -22.73
CA LEU A 226 -37.89 15.30 -24.18
C LEU A 226 -38.49 14.10 -24.94
N PHE A 227 -39.57 13.50 -24.43
CA PHE A 227 -40.47 12.63 -25.23
C PHE A 227 -41.87 12.64 -24.62
N ASP A 228 -42.53 13.81 -24.67
CA ASP A 228 -43.99 13.93 -24.62
C ASP A 228 -44.37 14.80 -25.83
N ASP A 229 -44.53 14.16 -26.99
CA ASP A 229 -45.54 14.46 -28.02
C ASP A 229 -45.17 13.67 -29.28
N ASP A 230 -45.82 12.52 -29.49
CA ASP A 230 -46.22 12.13 -30.84
C ASP A 230 -47.42 11.17 -30.71
N SER A 231 -48.57 11.77 -30.97
CA SER A 231 -49.89 11.16 -31.09
C SER A 231 -49.90 10.21 -32.30
N PHE A 232 -49.89 8.90 -32.04
CA PHE A 232 -50.07 7.91 -33.10
C PHE A 232 -51.56 7.70 -33.37
N VAL A 233 -51.94 8.02 -34.61
CA VAL A 233 -53.30 7.92 -35.16
C VAL A 233 -53.69 6.45 -35.32
N GLU A 234 -54.81 6.10 -34.71
CA GLU A 234 -55.51 4.82 -34.84
C GLU A 234 -56.19 4.77 -36.23
N SER A 235 -55.76 3.88 -37.11
CA SER A 235 -56.46 3.57 -38.36
C SER A 235 -56.88 2.10 -38.38
N SER A 236 -58.13 1.89 -37.99
CA SER A 236 -58.88 0.66 -38.10
C SER A 236 -59.28 0.44 -39.57
N ALA A 237 -58.80 -0.64 -40.17
CA ALA A 237 -59.37 -1.18 -41.40
C ALA A 237 -60.14 -2.45 -41.05
N ILE A 238 -61.47 -2.36 -41.09
CA ILE A 238 -62.42 -3.46 -41.09
C ILE A 238 -63.15 -3.40 -42.43
N LEU A 239 -63.25 -4.57 -43.07
CA LEU A 239 -63.92 -4.97 -44.33
C LEU A 239 -63.10 -4.86 -45.62
#